data_AF-A0A3M1UYX9-F1
#
_entry.id   AF-A0A3M1UYX9-F1
#
_cell.length_a   1.000
_cell.length_b   1.000
_cell.length_c   1.000
_cell.angle_alpha   90.00
_cell.angle_beta   90.00
_cell.angle_gamma   90.00
#
_symmetry.space_group_name_H-M   'P 1'
#
loop_
_entity.id
_entity.type
_entity.pdbx_description
1 polymer ?
#
loop_
_entity_poly.entity_id
_entity_poly.type
_entity_poly.pdbx_seq_one_letter_code
_entity_poly.pdbx_strand_id
1 'polypeptide(L)'
;MPHTPTPPNDPPHDARLDRATFLKMAALTEGTLLLIGLVIAFSTGLNISAEFDAGPQSVILGLLAAVPMLLFFALAMRTRWEPLRRIRELLFELLGHALARCTTWELFSMAMLAGLAEEFFFRGVLQPLLARWMDVWAAIGLTGLLFSLLHALTPAYAVVATLIGIYLGCLAQAGSCGGAPGLVAPIIA
;
A
#
# COMPACT_ATOMS: atom_id res chain seq x y z
N MET A 1 20.70 50.02 25.02
CA MET A 1 20.74 49.21 23.79
C MET A 1 19.49 48.35 23.76
N PRO A 2 18.66 48.40 22.71
CA PRO A 2 17.44 47.60 22.63
C PRO A 2 17.80 46.13 22.36
N HIS A 3 17.34 45.22 23.23
CA HIS A 3 17.45 43.78 23.04
C HIS A 3 16.51 43.37 21.90
N THR A 4 17.07 42.99 20.75
CA THR A 4 16.34 42.26 19.71
C THR A 4 16.09 40.83 20.20
N PRO A 5 14.84 40.32 20.18
CA PRO A 5 14.58 38.93 20.47
C PRO A 5 15.23 38.07 19.37
N THR A 6 16.02 37.09 19.77
CA THR A 6 16.47 36.02 18.87
C THR A 6 15.24 35.28 18.34
N PRO A 7 15.15 34.97 17.03
CA PRO A 7 14.08 34.14 16.51
C PRO A 7 14.06 32.77 17.23
N PRO A 8 12.90 32.13 17.37
CA PRO A 8 12.82 30.82 17.99
C PRO A 8 13.71 29.86 17.22
N ASN A 9 14.60 29.17 17.93
CA ASN A 9 15.41 28.09 17.35
C ASN A 9 14.46 27.07 16.73
N ASP A 10 14.48 26.96 15.40
CA ASP A 10 13.88 25.81 14.74
C ASP A 10 14.51 24.55 15.35
N PRO A 11 13.71 23.51 15.66
CA PRO A 11 14.25 22.25 16.13
C PRO A 11 15.25 21.70 15.11
N PRO A 12 16.27 20.94 15.56
CA PRO A 12 17.34 20.47 14.67
C PRO A 12 16.78 19.73 13.45
N HIS A 13 17.40 20.00 12.30
CA HIS A 13 16.96 19.63 10.96
C HIS A 13 17.11 18.11 10.66
N ASP A 14 17.34 17.27 11.67
CA ASP A 14 17.90 15.92 11.56
C ASP A 14 16.92 14.78 11.87
N ALA A 15 15.74 15.06 12.42
CA ALA A 15 14.77 14.01 12.78
C ALA A 15 13.65 13.77 11.75
N ARG A 16 13.47 14.65 10.75
CA ARG A 16 12.35 14.57 9.79
C ARG A 16 12.82 14.10 8.43
N LEU A 17 12.05 13.18 7.84
CA LEU A 17 12.33 12.67 6.50
C LEU A 17 12.20 13.81 5.47
N ASP A 18 13.27 14.08 4.73
CA ASP A 18 13.22 15.05 3.63
C ASP A 18 12.55 14.42 2.38
N ARG A 19 12.05 15.28 1.48
CA ARG A 19 11.37 14.85 0.24
C ARG A 19 12.22 13.92 -0.62
N ALA A 20 13.49 14.24 -0.84
CA ALA A 20 14.34 13.48 -1.76
C ALA A 20 14.67 12.10 -1.18
N THR A 21 14.94 12.04 0.12
CA THR A 21 15.15 10.78 0.85
C THR A 21 13.87 9.94 0.85
N PHE A 22 12.71 10.56 1.09
CA PHE A 22 11.41 9.88 1.00
C PHE A 22 11.17 9.25 -0.37
N LEU A 23 11.27 10.04 -1.45
CA LEU A 23 11.05 9.57 -2.82
C LEU A 23 12.01 8.42 -3.18
N LYS A 24 13.28 8.53 -2.79
CA LYS A 24 14.29 7.48 -3.03
C LYS A 24 13.98 6.20 -2.28
N MET A 25 13.63 6.30 -1.00
CA MET A 25 13.28 5.11 -0.21
C MET A 25 12.02 4.45 -0.74
N ALA A 26 10.97 5.21 -1.04
CA ALA A 26 9.75 4.68 -1.65
C ALA A 26 10.09 3.96 -2.97
N ALA A 27 10.78 4.62 -3.89
CA ALA A 27 11.13 4.01 -5.17
C ALA A 27 12.02 2.75 -5.02
N LEU A 28 12.97 2.75 -4.07
CA LEU A 28 13.84 1.61 -3.83
C LEU A 28 13.07 0.45 -3.20
N THR A 29 12.22 0.71 -2.21
CA THR A 29 11.39 -0.30 -1.56
C THR A 29 10.45 -0.94 -2.58
N GLU A 30 9.67 -0.14 -3.30
CA GLU A 30 8.72 -0.65 -4.29
C GLU A 30 9.41 -1.33 -5.47
N GLY A 31 10.49 -0.74 -5.98
CA GLY A 31 11.27 -1.34 -7.05
C GLY A 31 11.89 -2.68 -6.65
N THR A 32 12.36 -2.80 -5.41
CA THR A 32 12.89 -4.06 -4.87
C THR A 32 11.78 -5.08 -4.71
N LEU A 33 10.62 -4.68 -4.16
CA LEU A 33 9.47 -5.56 -3.98
C LEU A 33 9.00 -6.13 -5.33
N LEU A 34 8.86 -5.27 -6.34
CA LEU A 34 8.52 -5.66 -7.71
C LEU A 34 9.54 -6.63 -8.30
N LEU A 35 10.84 -6.36 -8.13
CA LEU A 35 11.91 -7.23 -8.61
C LEU A 35 11.87 -8.61 -7.92
N ILE A 36 11.67 -8.66 -6.61
CA ILE A 36 11.53 -9.91 -5.86
C ILE A 36 10.32 -10.69 -6.39
N GLY A 37 9.18 -10.02 -6.59
CA GLY A 37 7.99 -10.64 -7.17
C GLY A 37 8.28 -11.24 -8.54
N LEU A 38 8.98 -10.52 -9.42
CA LEU A 38 9.31 -10.97 -10.78
C LEU A 38 10.21 -12.20 -10.74
N VAL A 39 11.23 -12.20 -9.87
CA VAL A 39 12.13 -13.35 -9.68
C VAL A 39 11.36 -14.57 -9.18
N ILE A 40 10.48 -14.41 -8.19
CA ILE A 40 9.68 -15.53 -7.65
C ILE A 40 8.72 -16.05 -8.72
N ALA A 41 7.98 -15.17 -9.40
CA ALA A 41 7.03 -15.55 -10.44
C ALA A 41 7.72 -16.34 -11.58
N PHE A 42 8.88 -15.86 -12.03
CA PHE A 42 9.69 -16.55 -13.03
C PHE A 42 10.16 -17.92 -12.53
N SER A 43 10.70 -18.00 -11.30
CA SER A 43 11.21 -19.25 -10.73
C SER A 43 10.13 -20.31 -10.44
N THR A 44 8.88 -19.88 -10.24
CA THR A 44 7.75 -20.75 -9.88
C THR A 44 6.83 -21.06 -11.06
N GLY A 45 7.12 -20.48 -12.24
CA GLY A 45 6.33 -20.64 -13.45
C GLY A 45 4.93 -20.06 -13.35
N LEU A 46 4.72 -19.01 -12.54
CA LEU A 46 3.42 -18.32 -12.47
C LEU A 46 3.16 -17.58 -13.78
N ASN A 47 1.95 -17.73 -14.32
CA ASN A 47 1.56 -17.04 -15.55
C ASN A 47 0.99 -15.66 -15.23
N ILE A 48 1.88 -14.70 -14.99
CA ILE A 48 1.54 -13.30 -14.74
C ILE A 48 0.65 -12.73 -15.85
N SER A 49 0.89 -13.09 -17.11
CA SER A 49 0.17 -12.49 -18.24
C SER A 49 -1.32 -12.81 -18.23
N ALA A 50 -1.73 -13.94 -17.62
CA ALA A 50 -3.13 -14.31 -17.47
C ALA A 50 -3.84 -13.53 -16.34
N GLU A 51 -3.09 -12.89 -15.46
CA GLU A 51 -3.60 -12.14 -14.30
C GLU A 51 -3.89 -10.67 -14.65
N PHE A 52 -3.30 -10.16 -15.74
CA PHE A 52 -3.51 -8.81 -16.26
C PHE A 52 -4.62 -8.79 -17.34
N ASP A 53 -5.86 -9.04 -16.94
CA ASP A 53 -7.02 -8.71 -17.79
C ASP A 53 -7.46 -7.26 -17.55
N ALA A 54 -6.98 -6.36 -18.43
CA ALA A 54 -7.29 -4.94 -18.43
C ALA A 54 -8.66 -4.61 -19.08
N GLY A 55 -9.61 -5.53 -19.02
CA GLY A 55 -10.98 -5.28 -19.43
C GLY A 55 -11.62 -4.07 -18.70
N PRO A 56 -12.55 -3.34 -19.34
CA PRO A 56 -13.26 -2.22 -18.72
C PRO A 56 -13.94 -2.59 -17.39
N GLN A 57 -14.36 -3.85 -17.25
CA GLN A 57 -14.97 -4.38 -16.04
C GLN A 57 -14.00 -4.36 -14.85
N SER A 58 -12.75 -4.77 -15.04
CA SER A 58 -11.71 -4.75 -14.00
C SER A 58 -11.41 -3.33 -13.52
N VAL A 59 -11.39 -2.36 -14.47
CA VAL A 59 -11.21 -0.94 -14.15
C VAL A 59 -12.36 -0.40 -13.31
N ILE A 60 -13.61 -0.65 -13.74
CA ILE A 60 -14.80 -0.21 -13.01
C ILE A 60 -14.84 -0.85 -11.62
N LEU A 61 -14.53 -2.15 -11.52
CA LEU A 61 -14.50 -2.87 -10.27
C LEU A 61 -13.44 -2.28 -9.31
N GLY A 62 -12.25 -1.96 -9.81
CA GLY A 62 -11.21 -1.28 -9.03
C GLY A 62 -11.64 0.10 -8.53
N LEU A 63 -12.19 0.93 -9.40
CA LEU A 63 -12.70 2.27 -9.02
C LEU A 63 -13.81 2.20 -7.96
N LEU A 64 -14.72 1.23 -8.09
CA LEU A 64 -15.77 1.02 -7.09
C LEU A 64 -15.18 0.47 -5.77
N ALA A 65 -14.14 -0.36 -5.85
CA ALA A 65 -13.46 -0.91 -4.69
C ALA A 65 -12.62 0.14 -3.92
N ALA A 66 -12.14 1.19 -4.59
CA ALA A 66 -11.50 2.33 -3.94
C ALA A 66 -12.47 3.09 -3.01
N VAL A 67 -13.77 3.15 -3.35
CA VAL A 67 -14.78 3.94 -2.61
C VAL A 67 -14.85 3.59 -1.12
N PRO A 68 -15.04 2.32 -0.69
CA PRO A 68 -15.06 1.99 0.73
C PRO A 68 -13.74 2.30 1.44
N MET A 69 -12.59 2.15 0.77
CA MET A 69 -11.27 2.49 1.34
C MET A 69 -11.12 4.00 1.53
N LEU A 70 -11.52 4.80 0.54
CA LEU A 70 -11.55 6.26 0.64
C LEU A 70 -12.53 6.75 1.70
N LEU A 71 -13.69 6.11 1.84
CA LEU A 71 -14.67 6.41 2.89
C LEU A 71 -14.09 6.09 4.28
N PHE A 72 -13.46 4.92 4.43
CA PHE A 72 -12.76 4.54 5.65
C PHE A 72 -11.66 5.56 6.00
N PHE A 73 -10.83 5.95 5.02
CA PHE A 73 -9.80 6.97 5.20
C PHE A 73 -10.42 8.30 5.65
N ALA A 74 -11.49 8.78 5.01
CA ALA A 74 -12.19 10.00 5.39
C ALA A 74 -12.76 9.95 6.82
N LEU A 75 -13.29 8.79 7.23
CA LEU A 75 -13.75 8.56 8.61
C LEU A 75 -12.59 8.53 9.60
N ALA A 76 -11.50 7.84 9.27
CA ALA A 76 -10.29 7.77 10.09
C ALA A 76 -9.64 9.16 10.29
N MET A 77 -9.78 10.05 9.30
CA MET A 77 -9.33 11.44 9.41
C MET A 77 -10.21 12.30 10.33
N ARG A 78 -11.47 11.93 10.55
CA ARG A 78 -12.44 12.72 11.35
C ARG A 78 -12.68 12.15 12.75
N THR A 79 -12.42 10.86 12.96
CA THR A 79 -12.69 10.20 14.23
C THR A 79 -11.80 10.73 15.36
N ARG A 80 -12.35 10.65 16.58
CA ARG A 80 -11.63 10.90 17.84
C ARG A 80 -11.20 9.60 18.53
N TRP A 81 -11.50 8.45 17.94
CA TRP A 81 -11.12 7.16 18.50
C TRP A 81 -9.60 7.03 18.55
N GLU A 82 -9.08 6.74 19.74
CA GLU A 82 -7.65 6.82 20.05
C GLU A 82 -6.76 6.00 19.10
N PRO A 83 -7.08 4.73 18.77
CA PRO A 83 -6.22 3.91 17.93
C PRO A 83 -6.02 4.50 16.53
N LEU A 84 -7.09 4.95 15.86
CA LEU A 84 -6.99 5.56 14.52
C LEU A 84 -6.38 6.96 14.56
N ARG A 85 -6.64 7.72 15.64
CA ARG A 85 -5.99 9.01 15.87
C ARG A 85 -4.47 8.84 16.01
N ARG A 86 -4.01 7.83 16.74
CA ARG A 86 -2.58 7.56 16.96
C ARG A 86 -1.87 7.20 15.67
N ILE A 87 -2.49 6.39 14.81
CA ILE A 87 -1.98 6.09 13.46
C ILE A 87 -1.80 7.39 12.67
N ARG A 88 -2.84 8.22 12.61
CA ARG A 88 -2.82 9.49 11.88
C ARG A 88 -1.71 10.43 12.37
N GLU A 89 -1.61 10.62 13.69
CA GLU A 89 -0.57 11.46 14.31
C GLU A 89 0.83 10.95 13.95
N LEU A 90 1.06 9.64 14.03
CA LEU A 90 2.34 9.02 13.68
C LEU A 90 2.67 9.19 12.18
N LEU A 91 1.71 8.97 11.29
CA LEU A 91 1.92 9.16 9.85
C LEU A 91 2.22 10.64 9.52
N PHE A 92 1.54 11.59 10.14
CA PHE A 92 1.84 13.02 9.96
C PHE A 92 3.23 13.38 10.49
N GLU A 93 3.63 12.82 11.62
CA GLU A 93 4.96 13.05 12.20
C GLU A 93 6.08 12.50 11.30
N LEU A 94 5.92 11.28 10.80
CA LEU A 94 6.93 10.58 9.98
C LEU A 94 7.00 11.11 8.55
N LEU A 95 5.85 11.33 7.92
CA LEU A 95 5.74 11.53 6.47
C LEU A 95 5.26 12.94 6.10
N GLY A 96 4.61 13.66 7.02
CA GLY A 96 3.90 14.90 6.69
C GLY A 96 4.80 15.98 6.09
N HIS A 97 6.04 16.11 6.58
CA HIS A 97 6.99 17.08 6.03
C HIS A 97 7.44 16.73 4.60
N ALA A 98 7.75 15.45 4.34
CA ALA A 98 8.14 15.00 3.00
C ALA A 98 6.99 15.13 2.00
N LEU A 99 5.80 14.66 2.38
CA LEU A 99 4.60 14.66 1.54
C LEU A 99 4.16 16.08 1.18
N ALA A 100 4.17 17.02 2.14
CA ALA A 100 3.78 18.41 1.89
C ALA A 100 4.69 19.13 0.88
N ARG A 101 5.90 18.61 0.64
CA ARG A 101 6.85 19.16 -0.33
C ARG A 101 6.80 18.46 -1.68
N CYS A 102 6.10 17.33 -1.78
CA CYS A 102 5.98 16.59 -3.03
C CYS A 102 5.04 17.30 -4.00
N THR A 103 5.37 17.25 -5.28
CA THR A 103 4.43 17.69 -6.33
C THR A 103 3.30 16.67 -6.49
N THR A 104 2.17 17.09 -7.05
CA THR A 104 1.07 16.17 -7.38
C THR A 104 1.54 15.05 -8.30
N TRP A 105 2.46 15.33 -9.23
CA TRP A 105 3.03 14.30 -10.10
C TRP A 105 3.86 13.27 -9.34
N GLU A 106 4.69 13.70 -8.39
CA GLU A 106 5.45 12.77 -7.54
C GLU A 106 4.54 11.88 -6.71
N LEU A 107 3.52 12.47 -6.09
CA LEU A 107 2.54 11.73 -5.30
C LEU A 107 1.80 10.70 -6.15
N PHE A 108 1.36 11.10 -7.35
CA PHE A 108 0.71 10.19 -8.29
C PHE A 108 1.65 9.07 -8.75
N SER A 109 2.87 9.39 -9.15
CA SER A 109 3.85 8.39 -9.60
C SER A 109 4.22 7.40 -8.49
N MET A 110 4.36 7.87 -7.25
CA MET A 110 4.59 6.99 -6.10
C MET A 110 3.38 6.11 -5.81
N ALA A 111 2.16 6.67 -5.81
CA ALA A 111 0.95 5.89 -5.58
C ALA A 111 0.79 4.80 -6.64
N MET A 112 1.05 5.13 -7.90
CA MET A 112 1.00 4.16 -9.00
C MET A 112 2.10 3.09 -8.87
N LEU A 113 3.31 3.47 -8.50
CA LEU A 113 4.42 2.54 -8.31
C LEU A 113 4.15 1.58 -7.14
N ALA A 114 3.72 2.11 -5.99
CA ALA A 114 3.37 1.32 -4.81
C ALA A 114 2.20 0.39 -5.10
N GLY A 115 1.09 0.91 -5.64
CA GLY A 115 -0.07 0.08 -6.02
C GLY A 115 0.29 -1.03 -7.00
N LEU A 116 1.13 -0.75 -8.00
CA LEU A 116 1.60 -1.78 -8.92
C LEU A 116 2.51 -2.82 -8.24
N ALA A 117 3.52 -2.37 -7.50
CA ALA A 117 4.53 -3.25 -6.90
C ALA A 117 3.94 -4.14 -5.80
N GLU A 118 3.16 -3.55 -4.90
CA GLU A 118 2.51 -4.27 -3.82
C GLU A 118 1.49 -5.27 -4.38
N GLU A 119 0.56 -4.86 -5.24
CA GLU A 119 -0.46 -5.79 -5.73
C GLU A 119 0.12 -6.88 -6.61
N PHE A 120 1.12 -6.58 -7.42
CA PHE A 120 1.85 -7.60 -8.15
C PHE A 120 2.48 -8.63 -7.21
N PHE A 121 3.21 -8.19 -6.18
CA PHE A 121 3.87 -9.11 -5.25
C PHE A 121 2.88 -9.90 -4.40
N PHE A 122 1.90 -9.25 -3.78
CA PHE A 122 0.99 -9.91 -2.85
C PHE A 122 -0.09 -10.72 -3.58
N ARG A 123 -0.73 -10.16 -4.60
CA ARG A 123 -1.93 -10.76 -5.24
C ARG A 123 -1.57 -11.54 -6.49
N GLY A 124 -0.52 -11.15 -7.19
CA GLY A 124 -0.06 -11.85 -8.40
C GLY A 124 0.94 -12.96 -8.10
N VAL A 125 1.70 -12.85 -7.01
CA VAL A 125 2.75 -13.82 -6.69
C VAL A 125 2.45 -14.59 -5.42
N LEU A 126 2.42 -13.91 -4.27
CA LEU A 126 2.36 -14.58 -2.97
C LEU A 126 1.06 -15.34 -2.75
N GLN A 127 -0.09 -14.73 -3.03
CA GLN A 127 -1.40 -15.36 -2.86
C GLN A 127 -1.58 -16.59 -3.75
N PRO A 128 -1.35 -16.55 -5.09
CA PRO A 128 -1.37 -17.73 -5.95
C PRO A 128 -0.38 -18.80 -5.55
N LEU A 129 0.83 -18.40 -5.12
CA LEU A 129 1.84 -19.35 -4.66
C LEU A 129 1.37 -20.10 -3.42
N LEU A 130 0.81 -19.40 -2.44
CA LEU A 130 0.24 -20.00 -1.24
C LEU A 130 -0.95 -20.91 -1.58
N ALA A 131 -1.81 -20.49 -2.52
CA ALA A 131 -2.96 -21.27 -2.98
C ALA A 131 -2.58 -22.61 -3.66
N ARG A 132 -1.31 -22.83 -4.02
CA ARG A 132 -0.82 -24.16 -4.45
C ARG A 132 -0.74 -25.18 -3.29
N TRP A 133 -0.69 -24.71 -2.04
CA TRP A 133 -0.44 -25.53 -0.85
C TRP A 133 -1.59 -25.49 0.17
N MET A 134 -2.54 -24.55 0.02
CA MET A 134 -3.68 -24.39 0.92
C MET A 134 -4.91 -23.90 0.17
N ASP A 135 -6.08 -23.96 0.83
CA ASP A 135 -7.31 -23.40 0.30
C ASP A 135 -7.18 -21.89 0.00
N VAL A 136 -7.92 -21.41 -1.00
CA VAL A 136 -7.88 -20.03 -1.48
C VAL A 136 -8.17 -19.00 -0.38
N TRP A 137 -9.11 -19.30 0.53
CA TRP A 137 -9.44 -18.40 1.62
C TRP A 137 -8.34 -18.34 2.67
N ALA A 138 -7.66 -19.47 2.91
CA ALA A 138 -6.49 -19.50 3.79
C ALA A 138 -5.32 -18.73 3.15
N ALA A 139 -5.11 -18.84 1.84
CA ALA A 139 -4.10 -18.08 1.12
C ALA A 139 -4.37 -16.57 1.16
N ILE A 140 -5.62 -16.13 0.98
CA ILE A 140 -6.03 -14.72 1.12
C ILE A 140 -5.76 -14.24 2.56
N GLY A 141 -6.18 -15.01 3.57
CA GLY A 141 -5.98 -14.67 4.97
C GLY A 141 -4.51 -14.53 5.33
N LEU A 142 -3.69 -15.50 4.94
CA LEU A 142 -2.25 -15.48 5.22
C LEU A 142 -1.53 -14.37 4.46
N THR A 143 -1.88 -14.12 3.20
CA THR A 143 -1.32 -13.00 2.43
C THR A 143 -1.66 -11.66 3.08
N GLY A 144 -2.89 -11.47 3.54
CA GLY A 144 -3.30 -10.27 4.28
C GLY A 144 -2.54 -10.08 5.60
N LEU A 145 -2.27 -11.16 6.33
CA LEU A 145 -1.43 -11.12 7.54
C LEU A 145 0.02 -10.74 7.21
N LEU A 146 0.61 -11.34 6.17
CA LEU A 146 1.98 -11.04 5.74
C LEU A 146 2.10 -9.59 5.24
N PHE A 147 1.10 -9.10 4.51
CA PHE A 147 0.97 -7.70 4.13
C PHE A 147 1.01 -6.79 5.36
N SER A 148 0.22 -7.13 6.38
CA SER A 148 0.19 -6.35 7.62
C SER A 148 1.52 -6.34 8.37
N LEU A 149 2.31 -7.41 8.35
CA LEU A 149 3.60 -7.43 9.05
C LEU A 149 4.57 -6.38 8.51
N LEU A 150 4.46 -6.06 7.22
CA LEU A 150 5.26 -5.02 6.57
C LEU A 150 4.73 -3.60 6.81
N HIS A 151 3.51 -3.48 7.35
CA HIS A 151 2.83 -2.21 7.62
C HIS A 151 2.59 -1.94 9.12
N ALA A 152 3.08 -2.81 10.00
CA ALA A 152 2.73 -2.78 11.42
C ALA A 152 3.47 -1.68 12.22
N LEU A 153 3.14 -0.39 12.01
CA LEU A 153 3.64 0.69 12.88
C LEU A 153 2.97 0.71 14.26
N THR A 154 1.70 0.28 14.33
CA THR A 154 0.95 0.11 15.58
C THR A 154 0.08 -1.14 15.49
N PRO A 155 -0.36 -1.73 16.62
CA PRO A 155 -1.29 -2.87 16.59
C PRO A 155 -2.59 -2.57 15.82
N ALA A 156 -3.13 -1.36 15.97
CA ALA A 156 -4.32 -0.94 15.25
C ALA A 156 -4.06 -0.82 13.74
N TYR A 157 -2.87 -0.34 13.35
CA TYR A 157 -2.51 -0.28 11.94
C TYR A 157 -2.33 -1.68 11.36
N ALA A 158 -1.77 -2.62 12.11
CA ALA A 158 -1.68 -4.02 11.70
C ALA A 158 -3.07 -4.65 11.45
N VAL A 159 -4.04 -4.40 12.33
CA VAL A 159 -5.43 -4.85 12.10
C VAL A 159 -6.01 -4.23 10.83
N VAL A 160 -5.88 -2.92 10.65
CA VAL A 160 -6.38 -2.22 9.45
C VAL A 160 -5.71 -2.75 8.18
N ALA A 161 -4.38 -2.90 8.19
CA ALA A 161 -3.61 -3.41 7.06
C ALA A 161 -3.98 -4.87 6.74
N THR A 162 -4.23 -5.71 7.75
CA THR A 162 -4.72 -7.08 7.53
C THR A 162 -6.09 -7.07 6.84
N LEU A 163 -7.01 -6.22 7.30
CA LEU A 163 -8.36 -6.13 6.75
C LEU A 163 -8.34 -5.61 5.30
N ILE A 164 -7.55 -4.57 5.00
CA ILE A 164 -7.32 -4.09 3.63
C ILE A 164 -6.64 -5.19 2.80
N GLY A 165 -5.68 -5.88 3.40
CA GLY A 165 -4.96 -7.02 2.83
C GLY A 165 -5.90 -8.09 2.28
N ILE A 166 -6.79 -8.57 3.15
CA ILE A 166 -7.84 -9.54 2.84
C ILE A 166 -8.85 -8.98 1.84
N TYR A 167 -9.28 -7.73 2.00
CA TYR A 167 -10.22 -7.07 1.09
C TYR A 167 -9.72 -7.07 -0.35
N LEU A 168 -8.48 -6.66 -0.58
CA LEU A 168 -7.85 -6.66 -1.90
C LEU A 168 -7.57 -8.08 -2.41
N GLY A 169 -7.26 -9.04 -1.52
CA GLY A 169 -7.14 -10.45 -1.89
C GLY A 169 -8.47 -11.05 -2.38
N CYS A 170 -9.58 -10.71 -1.73
CA CYS A 170 -10.93 -11.05 -2.18
C CYS A 170 -11.29 -10.35 -3.50
N LEU A 171 -10.88 -9.09 -3.67
CA LEU A 171 -11.09 -8.33 -4.91
C LEU A 171 -10.37 -9.00 -6.09
N ALA A 172 -9.10 -9.40 -5.90
CA ALA A 172 -8.33 -10.14 -6.89
C ALA A 172 -9.00 -11.49 -7.22
N GLN A 173 -9.54 -12.18 -6.21
CA GLN A 173 -10.26 -13.44 -6.41
C GLN A 173 -11.59 -13.25 -7.13
N ALA A 174 -12.31 -12.14 -6.88
CA ALA A 174 -13.58 -11.84 -7.55
C ALA A 174 -13.37 -11.43 -9.02
N GLY A 175 -12.26 -10.78 -9.32
CA GLY A 175 -11.84 -10.44 -10.69
C GLY A 175 -11.15 -11.57 -11.45
N SER A 176 -11.08 -12.79 -10.88
CA SER A 176 -10.37 -13.90 -11.51
C SER A 176 -11.08 -14.39 -12.79
N CYS A 177 -10.36 -14.42 -13.91
CA CYS A 177 -10.79 -15.10 -15.13
C CYS A 177 -9.92 -16.35 -15.35
N GLY A 178 -10.54 -17.53 -15.50
CA GLY A 178 -9.81 -18.77 -15.78
C GLY A 178 -8.97 -19.33 -14.62
N GLY A 179 -9.24 -18.92 -13.36
CA GLY A 179 -8.59 -19.44 -12.16
C GLY A 179 -7.32 -18.70 -11.72
N ALA A 180 -6.88 -17.69 -12.47
CA ALA A 180 -5.82 -16.75 -12.07
C ALA A 180 -6.44 -15.48 -11.46
N PRO A 181 -5.90 -14.91 -10.36
CA PRO A 181 -6.46 -13.70 -9.77
C PRO A 181 -6.37 -12.50 -10.73
N GLY A 182 -7.38 -11.64 -10.71
CA GLY A 182 -7.40 -10.42 -11.51
C GLY A 182 -6.60 -9.31 -10.82
N LEU A 183 -5.49 -8.89 -11.41
CA LEU A 183 -4.59 -7.88 -10.83
C LEU A 183 -5.02 -6.43 -11.09
N VAL A 184 -5.76 -6.17 -12.16
CA VAL A 184 -6.07 -4.79 -12.56
C VAL A 184 -6.98 -4.08 -11.56
N ALA A 185 -8.00 -4.77 -11.05
CA ALA A 185 -8.91 -4.19 -10.07
C ALA A 185 -8.21 -3.77 -8.76
N PRO A 186 -7.41 -4.62 -8.09
CA PRO A 186 -6.69 -4.22 -6.88
C PRO A 186 -5.60 -3.17 -7.14
N ILE A 187 -4.92 -3.17 -8.30
CA ILE A 187 -3.94 -2.11 -8.65
C ILE A 187 -4.60 -0.71 -8.72
N ILE A 188 -5.88 -0.65 -9.11
CA ILE A 188 -6.63 0.60 -9.27
C ILE A 188 -7.30 1.06 -7.97
N ALA A 189 -7.61 0.13 -7.06
CA ALA A 189 -8.37 0.36 -5.83
C ALA A 189 -7.58 1.14 -4.77
#